data_AF-A0A357VGQ8-F1
#
_entry.id   AF-A0A357VGQ8-F1
#
_cell.length_a   1.000
_cell.length_b   1.000
_cell.length_c   1.000
_cell.angle_alpha   90.00
_cell.angle_beta   90.00
_cell.angle_gamma   90.00
#
_symmetry.space_group_name_H-M   'P 1'
#
loop_
_entity.id
_entity.type
_entity.pdbx_description
1 polymer ?
#
loop_
_entity_poly.entity_id
_entity_poly.type
_entity_poly.pdbx_seq_one_letter_code
_entity_poly.pdbx_strand_id
1 'polypeptide(L)' 'RWQELYKKRTAVERVNSRLDQSFGFEQHFIRGLKKMSLRCALALAVMLAMALGRIRVHILP' A
#
# COMPACT_ATOMS: atom_id res chain seq x y z
N ARG A 1 16.49 8.08 18.48
CA ARG A 1 16.41 7.88 17.02
C ARG A 1 15.73 6.56 16.62
N TRP A 2 16.23 5.40 17.05
CA TRP A 2 15.60 4.09 16.73
C TRP A 2 14.17 3.95 17.23
N GLN A 3 13.88 4.41 18.45
CA GLN A 3 12.52 4.35 19.02
C GLN A 3 11.50 5.18 18.23
N GLU A 4 11.88 6.33 17.69
CA GLU A 4 10.97 7.17 16.87
C GLU A 4 10.66 6.55 15.51
N LEU A 5 11.67 5.93 14.88
CA LEU A 5 11.46 5.17 13.65
C LEU A 5 10.57 3.95 13.92
N TYR A 6 10.79 3.25 15.04
CA TYR A 6 9.99 2.10 15.43
C TYR A 6 8.53 2.47 15.72
N LYS A 7 8.27 3.66 16.29
CA LYS A 7 6.90 4.19 16.46
C LYS A 7 6.14 4.36 15.14
N LYS A 8 6.83 4.52 14.00
CA LYS A 8 6.20 4.61 12.67
C LYS A 8 5.91 3.25 12.04
N ARG A 9 6.36 2.14 12.65
CA ARG A 9 6.16 0.75 12.16
C ARG A 9 4.69 0.43 11.89
N THR A 10 3.79 0.83 12.80
CA THR A 10 2.35 0.56 12.66
C THR A 10 1.77 1.19 11.39
N ALA A 11 2.32 2.32 10.93
CA ALA A 11 1.89 2.92 9.67
C ALA A 11 2.29 2.05 8.46
N VAL A 12 3.50 1.47 8.50
CA VAL A 12 4.00 0.55 7.46
C VAL A 12 3.23 -0.77 7.49
N GLU A 13 3.00 -1.34 8.67
CA GLU A 13 2.19 -2.56 8.84
C GLU A 13 0.77 -2.37 8.29
N ARG A 14 0.15 -1.19 8.51
CA ARG A 14 -1.17 -0.88 7.96
C ARG A 14 -1.19 -0.81 6.43
N VAL A 15 -0.12 -0.31 5.81
CA VAL A 15 0.02 -0.33 4.33
C VAL A 15 0.16 -1.76 3.82
N ASN A 16 0.95 -2.59 4.51
CA ASN A 16 1.12 -4.00 4.16
C ASN A 16 -0.18 -4.80 4.30
N SER A 17 -0.95 -4.61 5.39
CA SER A 17 -2.27 -5.25 5.52
C SER A 17 -3.24 -4.84 4.42
N ARG A 18 -3.21 -3.59 3.95
CA ARG A 18 -4.06 -3.14 2.83
C ARG A 18 -3.63 -3.79 1.50
N LEU A 19 -2.33 -3.90 1.27
CA LEU A 19 -1.80 -4.62 0.11
C LEU A 19 -2.24 -6.09 0.13
N ASP A 20 -2.10 -6.77 1.27
CA ASP A 20 -2.36 -8.19 1.37
C ASP A 20 -3.87 -8.51 1.31
N GLN A 21 -4.66 -7.80 2.13
CA GLN A 21 -6.08 -8.09 2.35
C GLN A 21 -7.01 -7.41 1.35
N SER A 22 -6.73 -6.15 0.94
CA SER A 22 -7.62 -5.40 0.03
C SER A 22 -7.33 -5.66 -1.45
N PHE A 23 -6.09 -6.02 -1.81
CA PHE A 23 -5.75 -6.42 -3.19
C PHE A 23 -5.70 -7.95 -3.37
N GLY A 24 -5.95 -8.73 -2.31
CA GLY A 24 -6.07 -10.18 -2.37
C GLY A 24 -4.76 -10.88 -2.74
N PHE A 25 -3.62 -10.31 -2.39
CA PHE A 25 -2.31 -10.90 -2.65
C PHE A 25 -1.98 -12.10 -1.74
N GLU A 26 -2.78 -12.30 -0.68
CA GLU A 26 -2.72 -13.44 0.24
C GLU A 26 -2.85 -14.78 -0.52
N GLN A 27 -3.63 -14.79 -1.60
CA GLN A 27 -3.76 -15.94 -2.47
C GLN A 27 -2.85 -15.77 -3.68
N HIS A 28 -1.67 -16.39 -3.62
CA HIS A 28 -0.64 -16.38 -4.67
C HIS A 28 -1.05 -17.18 -5.93
N PHE A 29 -2.20 -16.88 -6.52
CA PHE A 29 -2.65 -17.46 -7.78
C PHE A 29 -1.76 -17.05 -8.97
N ILE A 30 -0.96 -16.00 -8.81
CA ILE A 30 -0.06 -15.46 -9.83
C ILE A 30 1.25 -16.24 -9.83
N ARG A 31 1.43 -17.11 -10.82
CA ARG A 31 2.71 -17.81 -11.04
C ARG A 31 3.74 -16.86 -11.70
N GLY A 32 4.85 -16.62 -10.99
CA GLY A 32 6.03 -15.90 -11.47
C GLY A 32 6.25 -14.55 -10.79
N LEU A 33 7.45 -14.35 -10.24
CA LEU A 33 7.83 -13.17 -9.44
C LEU A 33 7.64 -11.85 -10.20
N LYS A 34 7.97 -11.82 -11.49
CA LYS A 34 7.82 -10.62 -12.34
C LYS A 34 6.36 -10.17 -12.45
N LYS A 35 5.43 -11.12 -12.55
CA LYS A 35 3.99 -10.86 -12.64
C LYS A 35 3.39 -10.41 -11.31
N MET A 36 3.96 -10.86 -10.19
CA MET A 36 3.58 -10.42 -8.85
C MET A 36 4.11 -9.02 -8.56
N SER A 37 5.39 -8.78 -8.82
CA SER A 37 6.05 -7.49 -8.61
C SER A 37 5.35 -6.36 -9.36
N LEU A 38 4.95 -6.58 -10.63
CA LEU A 38 4.20 -5.59 -11.40
C LEU A 38 2.86 -5.22 -10.75
N ARG A 39 2.13 -6.22 -10.23
CA ARG A 39 0.82 -5.99 -9.59
C ARG A 39 0.97 -5.28 -8.24
N CYS A 40 1.97 -5.64 -7.43
CA CYS A 40 2.26 -4.94 -6.19
C CYS A 40 2.66 -3.48 -6.43
N ALA A 41 3.49 -3.23 -7.46
CA ALA A 41 3.88 -1.87 -7.84
C ALA A 41 2.67 -1.04 -8.30
N LEU A 42 1.78 -1.63 -9.09
CA LEU A 42 0.55 -0.97 -9.53
C LEU A 42 -0.39 -0.69 -8.35
N ALA A 43 -0.58 -1.64 -7.44
CA ALA A 43 -1.41 -1.47 -6.25
C ALA A 43 -0.90 -0.30 -5.37
N LEU A 44 0.41 -0.22 -5.16
CA LEU A 44 1.05 0.88 -4.44
C LEU A 44 0.83 2.24 -5.15
N ALA A 45 0.97 2.29 -6.48
CA ALA A 45 0.73 3.51 -7.25
C ALA A 45 -0.73 3.99 -7.14
N VAL A 46 -1.69 3.06 -7.21
CA VAL A 46 -3.13 3.38 -7.05
C VAL A 46 -3.43 3.85 -5.62
N MET A 47 -2.83 3.23 -4.60
CA MET A 47 -2.98 3.69 -3.21
C MET A 47 -2.49 5.13 -3.00
N LEU A 48 -1.37 5.51 -3.63
CA LEU A 48 -0.86 6.88 -3.63
C LEU A 48 -1.80 7.84 -4.36
N ALA A 49 -2.31 7.46 -5.53
CA ALA A 49 -3.26 8.28 -6.28
C ALA A 49 -4.57 8.52 -5.51
N MET A 50 -5.10 7.49 -4.84
CA MET A 50 -6.27 7.62 -3.97
C MET A 50 -5.99 8.52 -2.75
N ALA A 51 -4.82 8.39 -2.12
CA ALA A 51 -4.41 9.26 -1.02
C ALA A 51 -4.33 10.72 -1.47
N LEU A 52 -3.73 10.99 -2.64
CA LEU A 52 -3.66 12.32 -3.23
C LEU A 52 -5.07 12.87 -3.53
N GLY A 53 -5.96 12.07 -4.11
CA GLY A 53 -7.35 12.47 -4.36
C GLY A 53 -8.08 12.85 -3.08
N ARG A 54 -7.95 12.05 -2.01
CA ARG A 54 -8.56 12.34 -0.70
C ARG A 54 -7.99 13.61 -0.08
N ILE A 55 -6.69 13.86 -0.21
CA ILE A 55 -6.07 15.10 0.26
C ILE A 55 -6.63 16.29 -0.52
N ARG A 56 -6.74 16.20 -1.86
CA ARG A 56 -7.27 17.30 -2.67
C ARG A 56 -8.74 17.58 -2.43
N VAL A 57 -9.59 16.56 -2.27
CA VAL A 57 -11.02 16.72 -1.92
C VAL A 57 -11.19 17.25 -0.51
N HIS A 58 -10.27 16.94 0.41
CA HIS A 58 -10.33 17.48 1.77
C HIS A 58 -9.82 18.93 1.85
N ILE A 59 -8.91 19.33 0.96
CA ILE A 59 -8.31 20.68 0.90
C ILE A 59 -9.10 21.65 0.01
N LEU A 60 -9.79 21.15 -1.03
CA LEU A 60 -10.71 21.89 -1.87
C LEU A 60 -12.12 21.32 -1.64
N PRO A 61 -13.01 22.00 -0.89
CA PRO A 61 -14.40 21.59 -0.73
C PRO A 61 -15.19 21.69 -2.05
#